data_AF-A0A3Q2ZJE9-F1
#
_entry.id   AF-A0A3Q2ZJE9-F1
#
_cell.length_a   1.000
_cell.length_b   1.000
_cell.length_c   1.000
_cell.angle_alpha   90.00
_cell.angle_beta   90.00
_cell.angle_gamma   90.00
#
_symmetry.space_group_name_H-M   'P 1'
#
loop_
_entity.id
_entity.type
_entity.pdbx_description
1 polymer ?
#
loop_
_entity_poly.entity_id
_entity_poly.type
_entity_poly.pdbx_seq_one_letter_code
_entity_poly.pdbx_strand_id
1 'polypeptide(L)'
;MFSDLSAQKEGSSVLCRPAFEDQGPVFERETLCYSLCSERYGVGERSFSRQYAHIYAARLMHMRPLLSERAQQKWGSGVLIKKLCDLETGQECCIVGTLFKRMDLQPSILREISEEHNLLPQPARAKYISDADELILEDELQRIKLEGKIDRDKCVTGSVVAIYGAEKNDGKFTVEDFCMADLPPQTPRPALGSDRFVLLASGLGLGNSHADSMLGLQLLVDMVTGQLGDTGEQSGAATISRVLLAGNLLSHSTQDKDASTKAKYLTKKTQAGSVEAIRLLDELLLQLVASVPVDVMPGQYDPTNYTLPQQPLHRCMFPLSSVYPTLQLASNPYEANIDGVRFLGSSGQNVCDIQRYSTMDSHLEILEETLRLRHLAPTAPDTLGCYPFYQKDPFILEECPHVYFSGSAPAFDSKLIKGPDGQEVLLVTIPEFSSTQTACLVNLSTLQCEPVCFSAFSADEDEESEMNVSH
;
A
#
# COMPACT_ATOMS: atom_id res chain seq x y z
N MET A 1 -12.00 11.74 18.65
CA MET A 1 -11.96 11.85 17.19
C MET A 1 -11.43 13.23 16.80
N PHE A 2 -10.93 13.43 15.58
CA PHE A 2 -10.49 14.73 15.09
C PHE A 2 -11.64 15.73 15.07
N SER A 3 -12.83 15.30 14.66
CA SER A 3 -14.06 16.10 14.70
C SER A 3 -14.40 16.61 16.11
N ASP A 4 -14.18 15.80 17.15
CA ASP A 4 -14.40 16.22 18.55
C ASP A 4 -13.42 17.31 19.01
N LEU A 5 -12.18 17.26 18.50
CA LEU A 5 -11.15 18.26 18.81
C LEU A 5 -11.40 19.58 18.07
N SER A 6 -11.88 19.46 16.83
CA SER A 6 -12.20 20.58 15.94
C SER A 6 -13.57 21.21 16.20
N ALA A 7 -14.44 20.53 16.95
CA ALA A 7 -15.76 21.04 17.30
C ALA A 7 -15.66 22.34 18.10
N GLN A 8 -16.47 23.34 17.71
CA GLN A 8 -16.56 24.63 18.40
C GLN A 8 -16.87 24.44 19.89
N LYS A 9 -15.93 24.85 20.75
CA LYS A 9 -16.11 24.86 22.22
C LYS A 9 -16.73 26.18 22.71
N GLU A 10 -16.63 27.24 21.91
CA GLU A 10 -17.21 28.57 22.14
C GLU A 10 -17.83 29.11 20.83
N GLY A 11 -18.65 30.18 20.89
CA GLY A 11 -19.38 30.70 19.73
C GLY A 11 -18.50 31.16 18.56
N SER A 12 -19.04 31.22 17.34
CA SER A 12 -18.26 31.44 16.12
C SER A 12 -17.42 32.73 16.16
N SER A 13 -16.11 32.59 15.89
CA SER A 13 -15.18 33.72 15.89
C SER A 13 -15.09 34.44 14.53
N VAL A 14 -15.62 33.82 13.48
CA VAL A 14 -15.52 34.31 12.09
C VAL A 14 -16.77 35.03 11.60
N LEU A 15 -17.94 34.77 12.21
CA LEU A 15 -19.21 35.46 11.90
C LEU A 15 -19.42 36.70 12.78
N CYS A 16 -18.39 37.53 12.94
CA CYS A 16 -18.44 38.78 13.69
C CYS A 16 -17.69 39.91 13.00
N ARG A 17 -17.75 41.13 13.57
CA ARG A 17 -16.91 42.24 13.10
C ARG A 17 -15.44 41.93 13.38
N PRO A 18 -14.50 42.45 12.56
CA PRO A 18 -13.07 42.31 12.85
C PRO A 18 -12.74 42.77 14.27
N ALA A 19 -11.95 41.98 14.98
CA ALA A 19 -11.43 42.34 16.29
C ALA A 19 -10.51 43.57 16.17
N PHE A 20 -10.39 44.35 17.26
CA PHE A 20 -9.49 45.51 17.33
C PHE A 20 -8.02 45.12 17.56
N GLU A 21 -7.73 43.84 17.80
CA GLU A 21 -6.37 43.32 17.91
C GLU A 21 -5.82 43.00 16.50
N ASP A 22 -4.63 43.51 16.19
CA ASP A 22 -3.99 43.39 14.86
C ASP A 22 -3.54 41.96 14.52
N GLN A 23 -3.61 40.99 15.45
CA GLN A 23 -3.18 39.61 15.24
C GLN A 23 -4.24 38.64 15.78
N GLY A 24 -4.76 37.77 14.91
CA GLY A 24 -5.62 36.65 15.29
C GLY A 24 -4.85 35.55 16.03
N PRO A 25 -5.55 34.50 16.51
CA PRO A 25 -4.90 33.41 17.23
C PRO A 25 -3.92 32.64 16.34
N VAL A 26 -2.78 32.25 16.91
CA VAL A 26 -1.75 31.43 16.27
C VAL A 26 -1.63 30.11 17.02
N PHE A 27 -1.76 29.00 16.31
CA PHE A 27 -1.67 27.66 16.88
C PHE A 27 -0.34 27.01 16.51
N GLU A 28 0.48 26.73 17.52
CA GLU A 28 1.79 26.10 17.36
C GLU A 28 1.64 24.60 17.13
N ARG A 29 2.45 24.04 16.21
CA ARG A 29 2.50 22.60 15.96
C ARG A 29 3.57 21.93 16.81
N GLU A 30 3.22 20.77 17.37
CA GLU A 30 4.21 19.95 18.08
C GLU A 30 5.16 19.26 17.09
N THR A 31 6.46 19.29 17.40
CA THR A 31 7.46 18.50 16.67
C THR A 31 7.58 17.11 17.29
N LEU A 32 7.42 16.07 16.47
CA LEU A 32 7.49 14.67 16.92
C LEU A 32 8.88 14.06 16.73
N CYS A 33 9.19 13.06 17.57
CA CYS A 33 10.29 12.16 17.30
C CYS A 33 10.00 11.37 16.01
N TYR A 34 10.92 11.40 15.06
CA TYR A 34 10.75 10.78 13.75
C TYR A 34 12.01 10.06 13.32
N SER A 35 11.85 8.87 12.77
CA SER A 35 12.91 8.18 12.02
C SER A 35 12.31 7.47 10.82
N LEU A 36 12.78 7.80 9.62
CA LEU A 36 12.56 6.97 8.44
C LEU A 36 13.37 5.68 8.60
N CYS A 37 12.73 4.52 8.42
CA CYS A 37 13.33 3.20 8.65
C CYS A 37 13.31 2.37 7.35
N SER A 38 13.53 3.02 6.21
CA SER A 38 13.39 2.42 4.88
C SER A 38 14.70 1.91 4.28
N GLU A 39 15.76 1.74 5.07
CA GLU A 39 17.10 1.38 4.59
C GLU A 39 17.10 0.03 3.86
N ARG A 40 16.28 -0.92 4.32
CA ARG A 40 16.09 -2.24 3.68
C ARG A 40 15.56 -2.18 2.25
N TYR A 41 14.92 -1.06 1.87
CA TYR A 41 14.38 -0.83 0.53
C TYR A 41 15.36 -0.04 -0.37
N GLY A 42 16.48 0.43 0.19
CA GLY A 42 17.54 1.08 -0.57
C GLY A 42 18.27 0.10 -1.47
N VAL A 43 18.25 0.35 -2.78
CA VAL A 43 19.05 -0.43 -3.74
C VAL A 43 20.23 0.43 -4.17
N GLY A 44 21.42 0.09 -3.64
CA GLY A 44 22.69 0.74 -3.98
C GLY A 44 23.15 0.46 -5.41
N GLU A 45 24.28 -0.21 -5.60
CA GLU A 45 24.73 -0.61 -6.93
C GLU A 45 23.77 -1.65 -7.55
N ARG A 46 23.05 -1.22 -8.60
CA ARG A 46 22.05 -2.04 -9.28
C ARG A 46 22.73 -3.03 -10.22
N SER A 47 22.42 -4.32 -10.05
CA SER A 47 22.84 -5.38 -10.96
C SER A 47 21.66 -6.27 -11.33
N PHE A 48 21.33 -6.27 -12.62
CA PHE A 48 20.24 -7.08 -13.21
C PHE A 48 20.76 -8.38 -13.85
N SER A 49 22.02 -8.74 -13.60
CA SER A 49 22.65 -9.95 -14.17
C SER A 49 22.22 -11.25 -13.48
N ARG A 50 21.37 -11.17 -12.45
CA ARG A 50 20.98 -12.29 -11.58
C ARG A 50 19.60 -12.83 -11.95
N GLN A 51 19.40 -14.11 -11.68
CA GLN A 51 18.11 -14.79 -11.87
C GLN A 51 17.23 -14.69 -10.63
N TYR A 52 15.91 -14.71 -10.82
CA TYR A 52 14.92 -14.61 -9.74
C TYR A 52 14.85 -15.83 -8.82
N ALA A 53 15.40 -16.99 -9.18
CA ALA A 53 15.36 -18.18 -8.33
C ALA A 53 15.94 -17.94 -6.92
N HIS A 54 16.92 -17.04 -6.78
CA HIS A 54 17.54 -16.73 -5.50
C HIS A 54 16.58 -16.06 -4.50
N ILE A 55 15.61 -15.26 -4.95
CA ILE A 55 14.67 -14.59 -4.04
C ILE A 55 13.73 -15.60 -3.38
N TYR A 56 13.23 -16.58 -4.15
CA TYR A 56 12.38 -17.66 -3.63
C TYR A 56 13.14 -18.56 -2.66
N ALA A 57 14.39 -18.90 -2.98
CA ALA A 57 15.25 -19.66 -2.07
C ALA A 57 15.48 -18.92 -0.75
N ALA A 58 15.84 -17.63 -0.80
CA ALA A 58 16.04 -16.80 0.38
C ALA A 58 14.74 -16.68 1.20
N ARG A 59 13.60 -16.51 0.53
CA ARG A 59 12.28 -16.43 1.16
C ARG A 59 11.92 -17.72 1.89
N LEU A 60 12.00 -18.87 1.21
CA LEU A 60 11.68 -20.16 1.82
C LEU A 60 12.61 -20.48 2.99
N MET A 61 13.92 -20.23 2.85
CA MET A 61 14.89 -20.45 3.93
C MET A 61 14.60 -19.60 5.17
N HIS A 62 14.20 -18.33 4.99
CA HIS A 62 13.86 -17.45 6.10
C HIS A 62 12.52 -17.81 6.75
N MET A 63 11.51 -18.16 5.95
CA MET A 63 10.16 -18.44 6.43
C MET A 63 10.01 -19.83 7.05
N ARG A 64 10.82 -20.82 6.63
CA ARG A 64 10.75 -22.20 7.12
C ARG A 64 10.82 -22.35 8.65
N PRO A 65 11.80 -21.78 9.39
CA PRO A 65 11.84 -21.90 10.84
C PRO A 65 10.59 -21.29 11.51
N LEU A 66 10.12 -20.14 11.01
CA LEU A 66 8.95 -19.43 11.55
C LEU A 66 7.68 -20.27 11.40
N LEU A 67 7.47 -20.82 10.21
CA LEU A 67 6.32 -21.69 9.91
C LEU A 67 6.39 -23.04 10.62
N SER A 68 7.60 -23.56 10.81
CA SER A 68 7.82 -24.82 11.55
C SER A 68 7.43 -24.65 13.02
N GLU A 69 7.79 -23.52 13.63
CA GLU A 69 7.37 -23.18 14.99
C GLU A 69 5.84 -23.02 15.09
N ARG A 70 5.21 -22.28 14.16
CA ARG A 70 3.75 -22.14 14.12
C ARG A 70 3.03 -23.47 13.91
N ALA A 71 3.57 -24.34 13.05
CA ALA A 71 3.05 -25.69 12.84
C ALA A 71 3.12 -26.53 14.13
N GLN A 72 4.22 -26.48 14.87
CA GLN A 72 4.36 -27.16 16.17
C GLN A 72 3.41 -26.60 17.23
N GLN A 73 3.18 -25.28 17.24
CA GLN A 73 2.20 -24.66 18.15
C GLN A 73 0.77 -25.08 17.81
N LYS A 74 0.42 -25.16 16.52
CA LYS A 74 -0.93 -25.48 16.04
C LYS A 74 -1.27 -26.97 16.11
N TRP A 75 -0.36 -27.84 15.66
CA TRP A 75 -0.58 -29.29 15.52
C TRP A 75 0.16 -30.13 16.57
N GLY A 76 0.88 -29.48 17.50
CA GLY A 76 1.61 -30.11 18.59
C GLY A 76 3.09 -30.35 18.27
N SER A 77 3.91 -30.44 19.33
CA SER A 77 5.37 -30.57 19.22
C SER A 77 5.85 -31.86 18.54
N GLY A 78 4.98 -32.85 18.42
CA GLY A 78 5.25 -34.13 17.75
C GLY A 78 4.94 -34.14 16.25
N VAL A 79 4.49 -33.02 15.66
CA VAL A 79 4.17 -32.94 14.23
C VAL A 79 5.41 -33.26 13.39
N LEU A 80 5.26 -34.19 12.44
CA LEU A 80 6.34 -34.62 11.56
C LEU A 80 6.54 -33.60 10.45
N ILE A 81 7.52 -32.71 10.60
CA ILE A 81 7.87 -31.75 9.55
C ILE A 81 8.84 -32.43 8.58
N LYS A 82 8.40 -32.60 7.33
CA LYS A 82 9.15 -33.28 6.27
C LYS A 82 9.38 -32.35 5.06
N LYS A 83 10.41 -32.68 4.27
CA LYS A 83 10.58 -32.14 2.92
C LYS A 83 9.75 -32.96 1.93
N LEU A 84 9.50 -32.43 0.74
CA LEU A 84 8.73 -33.15 -0.28
C LEU A 84 9.42 -34.45 -0.71
N CYS A 85 10.75 -34.48 -0.75
CA CYS A 85 11.50 -35.69 -1.12
C CYS A 85 11.42 -36.83 -0.09
N ASP A 86 10.98 -36.54 1.14
CA ASP A 86 10.95 -37.51 2.24
C ASP A 86 9.51 -38.03 2.52
N LEU A 87 8.56 -37.73 1.62
CA LEU A 87 7.17 -38.15 1.76
C LEU A 87 7.02 -39.67 1.66
N GLU A 88 6.17 -40.19 2.52
CA GLU A 88 5.75 -41.59 2.53
C GLU A 88 4.24 -41.61 2.31
N THR A 89 3.79 -42.37 1.31
CA THR A 89 2.37 -42.42 0.93
C THR A 89 1.50 -42.86 2.11
N GLY A 90 0.47 -42.06 2.42
CA GLY A 90 -0.45 -42.28 3.53
C GLY A 90 0.05 -41.85 4.92
N GLN A 91 1.28 -41.33 5.05
CA GLN A 91 1.77 -40.79 6.32
C GLN A 91 1.37 -39.32 6.48
N GLU A 92 0.73 -39.02 7.61
CA GLU A 92 0.43 -37.63 7.99
C GLU A 92 1.71 -36.88 8.35
N CYS A 93 1.91 -35.73 7.73
CA CYS A 93 3.05 -34.87 7.96
C CYS A 93 2.72 -33.41 7.67
N CYS A 94 3.61 -32.53 8.15
CA CYS A 94 3.63 -31.12 7.82
C CYS A 94 4.72 -30.84 6.79
N ILE A 95 4.40 -30.03 5.78
CA ILE A 95 5.38 -29.54 4.81
C ILE A 95 5.35 -28.01 4.81
N VAL A 96 6.52 -27.40 4.81
CA VAL A 96 6.68 -25.96 4.58
C VAL A 96 7.22 -25.73 3.19
N GLY A 97 6.46 -25.01 2.37
CA GLY A 97 6.80 -24.75 0.97
C GLY A 97 6.20 -23.46 0.44
N THR A 98 6.56 -23.13 -0.79
CA THR A 98 6.06 -21.97 -1.53
C THR A 98 4.90 -22.40 -2.42
N LEU A 99 3.78 -21.69 -2.35
CA LEU A 99 2.65 -21.92 -3.24
C LEU A 99 2.97 -21.38 -4.64
N PHE A 100 2.66 -22.18 -5.65
CA PHE A 100 2.64 -21.80 -7.04
C PHE A 100 1.25 -22.09 -7.59
N LYS A 101 0.56 -21.06 -8.09
CA LYS A 101 -0.77 -21.19 -8.69
C LYS A 101 -0.60 -21.19 -10.21
N ARG A 102 -0.88 -22.34 -10.83
CA ARG A 102 -0.84 -22.46 -12.30
C ARG A 102 -2.16 -21.94 -12.86
N MET A 103 -2.09 -20.83 -13.60
CA MET A 103 -3.27 -20.13 -14.13
C MET A 103 -3.17 -20.03 -15.64
N ASP A 104 -4.14 -20.60 -16.36
CA ASP A 104 -4.09 -20.63 -17.83
C ASP A 104 -4.32 -19.27 -18.48
N LEU A 105 -5.03 -18.37 -17.77
CA LEU A 105 -5.34 -17.01 -18.21
C LEU A 105 -4.21 -16.01 -17.88
N GLN A 106 -3.20 -16.40 -17.09
CA GLN A 106 -2.07 -15.52 -16.80
C GLN A 106 -1.33 -15.15 -18.11
N PRO A 107 -1.00 -13.86 -18.33
CA PRO A 107 -0.28 -13.44 -19.52
C PRO A 107 1.07 -14.15 -19.65
N SER A 108 1.45 -14.52 -20.88
CA SER A 108 2.70 -15.21 -21.15
C SER A 108 3.44 -14.53 -22.29
N ILE A 109 4.61 -13.97 -21.98
CA ILE A 109 5.51 -13.35 -22.97
C ILE A 109 5.86 -14.34 -24.08
N LEU A 110 6.05 -15.63 -23.76
CA LEU A 110 6.38 -16.64 -24.76
C LEU A 110 5.22 -16.92 -25.71
N ARG A 111 3.97 -16.91 -25.24
CA ARG A 111 2.80 -17.02 -26.12
C ARG A 111 2.69 -15.77 -27.00
N GLU A 112 2.86 -14.59 -26.42
CA GLU A 112 2.86 -13.32 -27.17
C GLU A 112 3.92 -13.28 -28.27
N ILE A 113 5.15 -13.72 -27.99
CA ILE A 113 6.25 -13.75 -28.96
C ILE A 113 6.08 -14.89 -29.99
N SER A 114 5.68 -16.09 -29.56
CA SER A 114 5.48 -17.24 -30.46
C SER A 114 4.36 -17.01 -31.47
N GLU A 115 3.41 -16.12 -31.15
CA GLU A 115 2.22 -15.84 -31.93
C GLU A 115 2.35 -14.52 -32.73
N GLU A 116 3.57 -13.96 -32.89
CA GLU A 116 3.94 -12.75 -33.66
C GLU A 116 3.53 -12.75 -35.15
N HIS A 117 2.74 -13.73 -35.61
CA HIS A 117 2.21 -13.85 -36.96
C HIS A 117 0.67 -13.93 -37.01
N ASN A 118 -0.03 -12.99 -36.37
CA ASN A 118 -1.45 -12.59 -36.61
C ASN A 118 -2.45 -12.85 -35.47
N LEU A 119 -2.20 -12.38 -34.24
CA LEU A 119 -3.32 -12.04 -33.34
C LEU A 119 -3.13 -10.69 -32.62
N LEU A 120 -4.29 -10.06 -32.38
CA LEU A 120 -4.44 -8.83 -31.61
C LEU A 120 -3.94 -9.03 -30.17
N PRO A 121 -3.39 -8.00 -29.51
CA PRO A 121 -2.98 -8.09 -28.11
C PRO A 121 -4.14 -8.64 -27.27
N GLN A 122 -3.83 -9.57 -26.35
CA GLN A 122 -4.85 -10.14 -25.47
C GLN A 122 -5.52 -9.02 -24.67
N PRO A 123 -6.86 -8.99 -24.58
CA PRO A 123 -7.55 -7.94 -23.87
C PRO A 123 -7.14 -7.95 -22.39
N ALA A 124 -6.87 -6.77 -21.85
CA ALA A 124 -6.60 -6.62 -20.42
C ALA A 124 -7.79 -7.15 -19.62
N ARG A 125 -7.50 -8.01 -18.63
CA ARG A 125 -8.52 -8.62 -17.77
C ARG A 125 -8.51 -7.95 -16.41
N ALA A 126 -9.68 -7.82 -15.80
CA ALA A 126 -9.79 -7.40 -14.41
C ALA A 126 -9.23 -8.47 -13.45
N LYS A 127 -9.46 -9.76 -13.77
CA LYS A 127 -8.91 -10.90 -13.04
C LYS A 127 -8.38 -11.97 -13.99
N TYR A 128 -7.40 -12.73 -13.53
CA TYR A 128 -6.73 -13.81 -14.26
C TYR A 128 -6.99 -15.20 -13.67
N ILE A 129 -7.92 -15.32 -12.70
CA ILE A 129 -8.32 -16.59 -12.11
C ILE A 129 -9.26 -17.38 -13.02
N SER A 130 -9.24 -18.71 -12.91
CA SER A 130 -10.16 -19.61 -13.60
C SER A 130 -10.46 -20.87 -12.78
N ASP A 131 -11.58 -21.54 -13.07
CA ASP A 131 -11.93 -22.81 -12.43
C ASP A 131 -10.91 -23.93 -12.70
N ALA A 132 -10.15 -23.81 -13.79
CA ALA A 132 -9.10 -24.74 -14.21
C ALA A 132 -7.76 -24.53 -13.49
N ASP A 133 -7.65 -23.51 -12.65
CA ASP A 133 -6.42 -23.22 -11.92
C ASP A 133 -6.04 -24.38 -11.01
N GLU A 134 -4.74 -24.62 -10.86
CA GLU A 134 -4.18 -25.64 -9.97
C GLU A 134 -3.26 -25.01 -8.93
N LEU A 135 -3.35 -25.50 -7.68
CA LEU A 135 -2.44 -25.12 -6.62
C LEU A 135 -1.34 -26.18 -6.46
N ILE A 136 -0.09 -25.73 -6.45
CA ILE A 136 1.10 -26.57 -6.34
C ILE A 136 1.92 -26.04 -5.16
N LEU A 137 2.45 -26.93 -4.34
CA LEU A 137 3.46 -26.60 -3.34
C LEU A 137 4.84 -26.96 -3.88
N GLU A 138 5.77 -26.02 -3.81
CA GLU A 138 7.17 -26.20 -4.19
C GLU A 138 8.10 -26.08 -2.98
N ASP A 139 9.06 -27.00 -2.87
CA ASP A 139 10.22 -26.85 -1.99
C ASP A 139 11.50 -26.64 -2.83
N GLU A 140 12.69 -26.84 -2.27
CA GLU A 140 13.94 -26.64 -3.01
C GLU A 140 14.18 -27.67 -4.13
N LEU A 141 13.52 -28.83 -4.09
CA LEU A 141 13.85 -29.98 -4.93
C LEU A 141 12.68 -30.46 -5.77
N GLN A 142 11.45 -30.36 -5.27
CA GLN A 142 10.28 -30.99 -5.85
C GLN A 142 9.04 -30.10 -5.77
N ARG A 143 7.98 -30.56 -6.43
CA ARG A 143 6.68 -29.93 -6.43
C ARG A 143 5.59 -30.98 -6.34
N ILE A 144 4.52 -30.67 -5.61
CA ILE A 144 3.35 -31.56 -5.46
C ILE A 144 2.06 -30.77 -5.63
N LYS A 145 1.07 -31.35 -6.31
CA LYS A 145 -0.25 -30.74 -6.45
C LYS A 145 -1.02 -30.85 -5.13
N LEU A 146 -1.76 -29.79 -4.80
CA LEU A 146 -2.57 -29.73 -3.59
C LEU A 146 -4.05 -29.96 -3.91
N GLU A 147 -4.73 -30.69 -3.04
CA GLU A 147 -6.20 -30.80 -2.99
C GLU A 147 -6.68 -30.78 -1.53
N GLY A 148 -7.98 -30.63 -1.29
CA GLY A 148 -8.56 -30.69 0.06
C GLY A 148 -8.85 -29.33 0.67
N LYS A 149 -8.59 -29.16 1.96
CA LYS A 149 -8.99 -27.99 2.77
C LYS A 149 -8.00 -26.83 2.64
N ILE A 150 -7.87 -26.33 1.41
CA ILE A 150 -7.15 -25.10 1.09
C ILE A 150 -7.87 -24.36 -0.02
N ASP A 151 -8.16 -23.08 0.19
CA ASP A 151 -8.85 -22.27 -0.80
C ASP A 151 -7.87 -21.80 -1.87
N ARG A 152 -7.80 -22.58 -2.96
CA ARG A 152 -6.99 -22.27 -4.15
C ARG A 152 -7.24 -20.85 -4.67
N ASP A 153 -8.49 -20.41 -4.63
CA ASP A 153 -8.88 -19.19 -5.32
C ASP A 153 -8.50 -17.94 -4.52
N LYS A 154 -8.38 -18.07 -3.19
CA LYS A 154 -7.75 -17.05 -2.33
C LYS A 154 -6.22 -17.09 -2.35
N CYS A 155 -5.61 -18.25 -2.55
CA CYS A 155 -4.16 -18.38 -2.57
C CYS A 155 -3.52 -17.66 -3.78
N VAL A 156 -2.34 -17.09 -3.58
CA VAL A 156 -1.52 -16.47 -4.63
C VAL A 156 -0.11 -17.05 -4.67
N THR A 157 0.48 -17.07 -5.87
CA THR A 157 1.85 -17.52 -6.11
C THR A 157 2.86 -16.76 -5.23
N GLY A 158 3.86 -17.48 -4.72
CA GLY A 158 4.95 -16.94 -3.91
C GLY A 158 4.66 -16.85 -2.41
N SER A 159 3.43 -17.17 -1.98
CA SER A 159 3.05 -17.31 -0.57
C SER A 159 3.75 -18.51 0.05
N VAL A 160 4.38 -18.36 1.21
CA VAL A 160 5.02 -19.48 1.94
C VAL A 160 4.11 -19.89 3.10
N VAL A 161 3.73 -21.16 3.14
CA VAL A 161 2.78 -21.69 4.12
C VAL A 161 3.26 -23.03 4.67
N ALA A 162 2.71 -23.45 5.81
CA ALA A 162 2.81 -24.82 6.29
C ALA A 162 1.49 -25.53 6.02
N ILE A 163 1.53 -26.68 5.36
CA ILE A 163 0.36 -27.54 5.13
C ILE A 163 0.48 -28.82 5.96
N TYR A 164 -0.64 -29.35 6.42
CA TYR A 164 -0.75 -30.63 7.13
C TYR A 164 -1.68 -31.58 6.38
N GLY A 165 -1.28 -32.84 6.27
CA GLY A 165 -2.04 -33.87 5.56
C GLY A 165 -1.15 -35.00 5.11
N ALA A 166 -1.52 -35.69 4.04
CA ALA A 166 -0.77 -36.84 3.51
C ALA A 166 -0.79 -36.90 1.98
N GLU A 167 0.25 -37.51 1.41
CA GLU A 167 0.27 -37.91 0.01
C GLU A 167 -0.64 -39.13 -0.22
N LYS A 168 -1.48 -39.08 -1.25
CA LYS A 168 -2.30 -40.19 -1.72
C LYS A 168 -1.67 -40.90 -2.92
N ASN A 169 -2.20 -42.08 -3.25
CA ASN A 169 -1.74 -42.92 -4.37
C ASN A 169 -1.82 -42.27 -5.77
N ASP A 170 -2.47 -41.12 -5.91
CA ASP A 170 -2.60 -40.36 -7.17
C ASP A 170 -1.50 -39.30 -7.36
N GLY A 171 -0.51 -39.25 -6.45
CA GLY A 171 0.63 -38.32 -6.52
C GLY A 171 0.27 -36.88 -6.13
N LYS A 172 -0.85 -36.69 -5.42
CA LYS A 172 -1.25 -35.41 -4.86
C LYS A 172 -1.16 -35.42 -3.34
N PHE A 173 -0.99 -34.23 -2.77
CA PHE A 173 -1.07 -34.02 -1.33
C PHE A 173 -2.48 -33.56 -0.96
N THR A 174 -3.17 -34.33 -0.13
CA THR A 174 -4.46 -33.93 0.42
C THR A 174 -4.25 -33.13 1.70
N VAL A 175 -4.54 -31.84 1.62
CA VAL A 175 -4.46 -30.90 2.74
C VAL A 175 -5.67 -31.10 3.65
N GLU A 176 -5.40 -31.35 4.92
CA GLU A 176 -6.42 -31.39 5.97
C GLU A 176 -6.53 -30.07 6.73
N ASP A 177 -5.40 -29.38 6.86
CA ASP A 177 -5.31 -28.07 7.49
C ASP A 177 -4.04 -27.35 7.00
N PHE A 178 -3.97 -26.03 7.15
CA PHE A 178 -2.78 -25.26 6.86
C PHE A 178 -2.61 -24.10 7.84
N CYS A 179 -1.41 -23.54 7.94
CA CYS A 179 -1.18 -22.31 8.69
C CYS A 179 -0.18 -21.38 8.00
N MET A 180 -0.32 -20.10 8.32
CA MET A 180 0.56 -19.02 7.89
C MET A 180 1.55 -18.68 9.01
N ALA A 181 2.53 -17.82 8.74
CA ALA A 181 3.50 -17.39 9.76
C ALA A 181 2.87 -16.50 10.85
N ASP A 182 1.73 -15.88 10.53
CA ASP A 182 1.01 -14.91 11.36
C ASP A 182 1.89 -13.68 11.68
N LEU A 183 1.39 -12.80 12.55
CA LEU A 183 2.02 -11.53 12.85
C LEU A 183 3.43 -11.72 13.47
N PRO A 184 4.44 -10.92 13.04
CA PRO A 184 5.75 -10.85 13.69
C PRO A 184 5.68 -10.34 15.14
N PRO A 185 6.78 -10.41 15.90
CA PRO A 185 6.89 -9.73 17.19
C PRO A 185 6.67 -8.22 17.05
N GLN A 186 5.95 -7.62 18.00
CA GLN A 186 5.65 -6.19 18.02
C GLN A 186 6.33 -5.52 19.22
N THR A 187 7.04 -4.42 18.96
CA THR A 187 7.54 -3.56 20.05
C THR A 187 6.36 -2.80 20.66
N PRO A 188 6.17 -2.78 21.99
CA PRO A 188 5.05 -2.06 22.60
C PRO A 188 5.08 -0.56 22.28
N ARG A 189 3.89 0.00 21.98
CA ARG A 189 3.71 1.44 21.75
C ARG A 189 3.84 2.23 23.06
N PRO A 190 4.46 3.42 23.06
CA PRO A 190 4.44 4.31 24.23
C PRO A 190 3.03 4.87 24.47
N ALA A 191 2.71 5.15 25.72
CA ALA A 191 1.52 5.93 26.06
C ALA A 191 1.79 7.41 25.73
N LEU A 192 0.97 7.98 24.85
CA LEU A 192 1.06 9.40 24.49
C LEU A 192 0.10 10.22 25.36
N GLY A 193 0.56 11.39 25.83
CA GLY A 193 -0.20 12.25 26.75
C GLY A 193 -1.20 13.20 26.08
N SER A 194 -1.12 13.34 24.75
CA SER A 194 -2.00 14.17 23.93
C SER A 194 -2.29 13.50 22.59
N ASP A 195 -3.44 13.86 22.00
CA ASP A 195 -3.82 13.41 20.68
C ASP A 195 -2.97 14.10 19.61
N ARG A 196 -2.44 13.30 18.69
CA ARG A 196 -1.57 13.71 17.59
C ARG A 196 -1.98 12.95 16.36
N PHE A 197 -2.05 13.63 15.22
CA PHE A 197 -2.55 13.03 14.00
C PHE A 197 -1.48 12.95 12.92
N VAL A 198 -1.55 11.88 12.14
CA VAL A 198 -0.86 11.75 10.86
C VAL A 198 -1.93 11.71 9.78
N LEU A 199 -1.83 12.62 8.81
CA LEU A 199 -2.71 12.62 7.65
C LEU A 199 -2.10 11.73 6.55
N LEU A 200 -2.91 10.81 6.03
CA LEU A 200 -2.58 9.92 4.93
C LEU A 200 -3.42 10.31 3.72
N ALA A 201 -2.78 10.55 2.58
CA ALA A 201 -3.45 10.74 1.30
C ALA A 201 -2.72 9.96 0.21
N SER A 202 -3.42 9.57 -0.85
CA SER A 202 -2.87 8.76 -1.93
C SER A 202 -3.60 9.07 -3.23
N GLY A 203 -2.96 8.85 -4.38
CA GLY A 203 -3.68 8.95 -5.64
C GLY A 203 -4.16 10.37 -5.94
N LEU A 204 -3.28 11.36 -5.83
CA LEU A 204 -3.62 12.76 -6.15
C LEU A 204 -3.98 12.92 -7.63
N GLY A 205 -3.41 12.08 -8.51
CA GLY A 205 -3.81 12.01 -9.92
C GLY A 205 -3.53 13.28 -10.72
N LEU A 206 -2.49 14.04 -10.38
CA LEU A 206 -2.15 15.28 -11.08
C LEU A 206 -1.86 15.03 -12.56
N GLY A 207 -2.35 15.93 -13.42
CA GLY A 207 -2.29 15.79 -14.88
C GLY A 207 -3.46 15.00 -15.49
N ASN A 208 -4.50 14.69 -14.70
CA ASN A 208 -5.80 14.29 -15.21
C ASN A 208 -6.66 15.51 -15.58
N SER A 209 -7.68 15.34 -16.43
CA SER A 209 -8.54 16.42 -16.93
C SER A 209 -9.71 16.82 -16.00
N HIS A 210 -9.81 16.27 -14.79
CA HIS A 210 -10.93 16.53 -13.87
C HIS A 210 -10.67 17.73 -12.94
N ALA A 211 -11.36 18.84 -13.21
CA ALA A 211 -11.21 20.08 -12.45
C ALA A 211 -11.68 19.98 -10.98
N ASP A 212 -12.72 19.18 -10.69
CA ASP A 212 -13.31 19.09 -9.33
C ASP A 212 -12.31 18.55 -8.29
N SER A 213 -11.43 17.63 -8.71
CA SER A 213 -10.38 17.10 -7.85
C SER A 213 -9.39 18.17 -7.38
N MET A 214 -9.18 19.23 -8.17
CA MET A 214 -8.24 20.30 -7.82
C MET A 214 -8.77 21.19 -6.69
N LEU A 215 -10.08 21.45 -6.66
CA LEU A 215 -10.68 22.23 -5.57
C LEU A 215 -10.68 21.43 -4.27
N GLY A 216 -11.08 20.15 -4.31
CA GLY A 216 -10.97 19.27 -3.15
C GLY A 216 -9.53 19.16 -2.62
N LEU A 217 -8.55 19.12 -3.51
CA LEU A 217 -7.14 19.10 -3.16
C LEU A 217 -6.66 20.41 -2.51
N GLN A 218 -7.10 21.57 -3.02
CA GLN A 218 -6.81 22.85 -2.38
C GLN A 218 -7.47 22.95 -1.00
N LEU A 219 -8.71 22.48 -0.83
CA LEU A 219 -9.39 22.44 0.47
C LEU A 219 -8.64 21.56 1.49
N LEU A 220 -8.09 20.42 1.04
CA LEU A 220 -7.20 19.60 1.87
C LEU A 220 -5.96 20.38 2.31
N VAL A 221 -5.29 21.06 1.38
CA VAL A 221 -4.10 21.87 1.69
C VAL A 221 -4.45 23.01 2.64
N ASP A 222 -5.56 23.72 2.41
CA ASP A 222 -6.00 24.85 3.23
C ASP A 222 -6.41 24.39 4.64
N MET A 223 -7.07 23.24 4.77
CA MET A 223 -7.38 22.63 6.07
C MET A 223 -6.09 22.27 6.82
N VAL A 224 -5.17 21.54 6.18
CA VAL A 224 -3.92 21.11 6.81
C VAL A 224 -3.08 22.30 7.21
N THR A 225 -3.00 23.34 6.38
CA THR A 225 -2.18 24.54 6.65
C THR A 225 -2.84 25.53 7.60
N GLY A 226 -4.11 25.32 7.97
CA GLY A 226 -4.87 26.19 8.89
C GLY A 226 -5.43 27.46 8.24
N GLN A 227 -5.56 27.50 6.91
CA GLN A 227 -6.14 28.62 6.17
C GLN A 227 -7.67 28.58 6.13
N LEU A 228 -8.26 27.40 6.32
CA LEU A 228 -9.70 27.19 6.33
C LEU A 228 -10.22 26.91 7.75
N GLY A 229 -11.46 27.33 8.00
CA GLY A 229 -12.20 27.00 9.20
C GLY A 229 -12.13 28.03 10.32
N ASP A 230 -12.91 27.80 11.38
CA ASP A 230 -12.88 28.60 12.62
C ASP A 230 -11.70 28.17 13.51
N THR A 231 -11.46 28.90 14.60
CA THR A 231 -10.43 28.63 15.62
C THR A 231 -10.41 27.20 16.14
N GLY A 232 -11.57 26.54 16.27
CA GLY A 232 -11.65 25.12 16.63
C GLY A 232 -11.00 24.22 15.58
N GLU A 233 -11.33 24.41 14.30
CA GLU A 233 -10.79 23.64 13.18
C GLU A 233 -9.31 23.94 12.97
N GLN A 234 -8.89 25.20 13.09
CA GLN A 234 -7.48 25.60 12.99
C GLN A 234 -6.65 25.00 14.14
N SER A 235 -7.17 25.01 15.36
CA SER A 235 -6.54 24.35 16.51
C SER A 235 -6.48 22.84 16.32
N GLY A 236 -7.52 22.22 15.75
CA GLY A 236 -7.53 20.80 15.39
C GLY A 236 -6.46 20.50 14.33
N ALA A 237 -6.42 21.26 13.24
CA ALA A 237 -5.44 21.12 12.17
C ALA A 237 -3.99 21.25 12.66
N ALA A 238 -3.73 22.09 13.68
CA ALA A 238 -2.41 22.21 14.31
C ALA A 238 -1.95 20.91 15.01
N THR A 239 -2.88 20.00 15.37
CA THR A 239 -2.55 18.66 15.91
C THR A 239 -2.12 17.65 14.84
N ILE A 240 -2.27 18.00 13.54
CA ILE A 240 -1.72 17.22 12.42
C ILE A 240 -0.21 17.47 12.39
N SER A 241 0.52 16.42 12.78
CA SER A 241 1.97 16.48 13.02
C SER A 241 2.81 16.11 11.78
N ARG A 242 2.21 15.37 10.85
CA ARG A 242 2.86 14.91 9.61
C ARG A 242 1.81 14.57 8.55
N VAL A 243 2.16 14.81 7.29
CA VAL A 243 1.41 14.36 6.12
C VAL A 243 2.22 13.28 5.39
N LEU A 244 1.58 12.19 5.00
CA LEU A 244 2.16 11.15 4.16
C LEU A 244 1.36 11.03 2.86
N LEU A 245 2.03 11.27 1.73
CA LEU A 245 1.49 11.11 0.39
C LEU A 245 1.94 9.75 -0.19
N ALA A 246 1.05 8.76 -0.18
CA ALA A 246 1.31 7.35 -0.46
C ALA A 246 1.25 7.00 -1.97
N GLY A 247 1.94 7.77 -2.81
CA GLY A 247 2.12 7.47 -4.23
C GLY A 247 0.90 7.70 -5.13
N ASN A 248 1.12 7.50 -6.44
CA ASN A 248 0.20 7.87 -7.52
C ASN A 248 -0.14 9.37 -7.45
N LEU A 249 0.90 10.17 -7.25
CA LEU A 249 0.80 11.62 -7.20
C LEU A 249 0.43 12.16 -8.58
N LEU A 250 0.98 11.53 -9.62
CA LEU A 250 0.65 11.77 -11.02
C LEU A 250 -0.38 10.77 -11.53
N SER A 251 -1.23 11.22 -12.45
CA SER A 251 -2.17 10.37 -13.16
C SER A 251 -1.47 9.48 -14.19
N HIS A 252 -2.07 8.32 -14.49
CA HIS A 252 -1.68 7.47 -15.63
C HIS A 252 -1.65 8.25 -16.96
N SER A 253 -2.48 9.29 -17.14
CA SER A 253 -2.49 10.14 -18.35
C SER A 253 -1.14 10.86 -18.60
N THR A 254 -0.32 11.02 -17.57
CA THR A 254 1.01 11.65 -17.69
C THR A 254 2.07 10.72 -18.28
N GLN A 255 1.80 9.42 -18.32
CA GLN A 255 2.65 8.42 -18.94
C GLN A 255 2.44 8.46 -20.47
N ASP A 256 3.25 9.26 -21.14
CA ASP A 256 3.16 9.49 -22.59
C ASP A 256 3.51 8.22 -23.38
N LYS A 257 2.48 7.43 -23.73
CA LYS A 257 2.64 6.22 -24.54
C LYS A 257 3.21 6.53 -25.93
N ASP A 258 2.93 7.70 -26.49
CA ASP A 258 3.39 8.10 -27.81
C ASP A 258 4.90 8.38 -27.85
N ALA A 259 5.49 8.83 -26.74
CA ALA A 259 6.94 9.04 -26.63
C ALA A 259 7.76 7.74 -26.72
N SER A 260 7.13 6.58 -26.42
CA SER A 260 7.74 5.25 -26.50
C SER A 260 7.64 4.62 -27.89
N THR A 261 6.60 4.94 -28.67
CA THR A 261 6.31 4.35 -30.00
C THR A 261 6.68 5.25 -31.17
N LYS A 262 6.73 6.58 -30.99
CA LYS A 262 7.09 7.53 -32.05
C LYS A 262 8.58 7.86 -32.01
N ALA A 263 9.17 8.04 -33.19
CA ALA A 263 10.58 8.39 -33.29
C ALA A 263 10.88 9.73 -32.60
N LYS A 264 11.96 9.79 -31.80
CA LYS A 264 12.33 10.91 -30.92
C LYS A 264 12.38 12.30 -31.60
N TYR A 265 12.58 12.36 -32.92
CA TYR A 265 12.57 13.64 -33.66
C TYR A 265 11.17 14.22 -33.86
N LEU A 266 10.12 13.40 -33.84
CA LEU A 266 8.71 13.82 -33.95
C LEU A 266 8.12 14.33 -32.64
N THR A 267 8.66 13.88 -31.50
CA THR A 267 8.20 14.24 -30.15
C THR A 267 9.03 15.34 -29.49
N LYS A 268 10.11 15.81 -30.15
CA LYS A 268 11.06 16.81 -29.61
C LYS A 268 10.42 18.16 -29.24
N LYS A 269 9.26 18.50 -29.81
CA LYS A 269 8.52 19.76 -29.54
C LYS A 269 7.29 19.56 -28.64
N THR A 270 6.98 18.32 -28.26
CA THR A 270 5.83 18.01 -27.41
C THR A 270 6.29 18.04 -25.95
N GLN A 271 5.75 18.95 -25.15
CA GLN A 271 5.99 18.94 -23.71
C GLN A 271 5.29 17.72 -23.12
N ALA A 272 6.03 16.89 -22.37
CA ALA A 272 5.44 15.73 -21.72
C ALA A 272 4.45 16.20 -20.64
N GLY A 273 3.26 15.59 -20.60
CA GLY A 273 2.24 15.92 -19.60
C GLY A 273 2.73 15.74 -18.15
N SER A 274 3.74 14.90 -17.93
CA SER A 274 4.42 14.73 -16.65
C SER A 274 5.17 15.97 -16.16
N VAL A 275 5.68 16.84 -17.04
CA VAL A 275 6.42 18.05 -16.64
C VAL A 275 5.49 19.03 -15.91
N GLU A 276 4.31 19.25 -16.48
CA GLU A 276 3.32 20.15 -15.89
C GLU A 276 2.74 19.58 -14.59
N ALA A 277 2.45 18.28 -14.56
CA ALA A 277 1.98 17.61 -13.36
C ALA A 277 2.99 17.67 -12.21
N ILE A 278 4.30 17.54 -12.49
CA ILE A 278 5.35 17.72 -11.48
C ILE A 278 5.46 19.16 -10.99
N ARG A 279 5.30 20.15 -11.89
CA ARG A 279 5.27 21.56 -11.50
C ARG A 279 4.15 21.83 -10.50
N LEU A 280 2.94 21.35 -10.81
CA LEU A 280 1.77 21.47 -9.92
C LEU A 280 1.99 20.74 -8.58
N LEU A 281 2.61 19.55 -8.62
CA LEU A 281 2.96 18.82 -7.41
C LEU A 281 3.95 19.60 -6.54
N ASP A 282 4.98 20.22 -7.12
CA ASP A 282 5.94 21.03 -6.37
C ASP A 282 5.30 22.28 -5.75
N GLU A 283 4.35 22.91 -6.45
CA GLU A 283 3.59 24.07 -5.94
C GLU A 283 2.67 23.69 -4.78
N LEU A 284 2.04 22.51 -4.84
CA LEU A 284 1.24 21.97 -3.74
C LEU A 284 2.12 21.60 -2.55
N LEU A 285 3.21 20.88 -2.81
CA LEU A 285 4.14 20.47 -1.76
C LEU A 285 4.70 21.69 -1.04
N LEU A 286 5.05 22.77 -1.75
CA LEU A 286 5.54 24.02 -1.18
C LEU A 286 4.61 24.57 -0.09
N GLN A 287 3.30 24.57 -0.34
CA GLN A 287 2.30 25.04 0.63
C GLN A 287 2.28 24.17 1.89
N LEU A 288 2.33 22.85 1.73
CA LEU A 288 2.33 21.91 2.84
C LEU A 288 3.65 21.96 3.63
N VAL A 289 4.80 21.86 2.95
CA VAL A 289 6.11 21.78 3.61
C VAL A 289 6.50 23.06 4.35
N ALA A 290 5.92 24.20 3.97
CA ALA A 290 6.07 25.45 4.72
C ALA A 290 5.38 25.40 6.10
N SER A 291 4.41 24.50 6.31
CA SER A 291 3.59 24.42 7.53
C SER A 291 3.80 23.12 8.33
N VAL A 292 3.97 21.98 7.67
CA VAL A 292 4.01 20.65 8.30
C VAL A 292 5.04 19.74 7.61
N PRO A 293 5.71 18.80 8.32
CA PRO A 293 6.50 17.75 7.69
C PRO A 293 5.67 16.90 6.71
N VAL A 294 6.21 16.67 5.50
CA VAL A 294 5.57 15.91 4.44
C VAL A 294 6.49 14.80 3.94
N ASP A 295 6.00 13.56 4.01
CA ASP A 295 6.65 12.39 3.46
C ASP A 295 5.98 12.03 2.13
N VAL A 296 6.79 11.86 1.08
CA VAL A 296 6.30 11.61 -0.28
C VAL A 296 6.83 10.26 -0.77
N MET A 297 5.92 9.32 -1.00
CA MET A 297 6.20 8.02 -1.60
C MET A 297 5.92 8.06 -3.11
N PRO A 298 6.70 7.35 -3.94
CA PRO A 298 6.34 7.13 -5.33
C PRO A 298 5.28 6.01 -5.47
N GLY A 299 4.45 6.10 -6.50
CA GLY A 299 3.53 5.05 -6.93
C GLY A 299 3.82 4.55 -8.35
N GLN A 300 2.82 3.91 -8.96
CA GLN A 300 2.93 3.23 -10.24
C GLN A 300 3.21 4.19 -11.40
N TYR A 301 2.62 5.38 -11.36
CA TYR A 301 2.69 6.37 -12.44
C TYR A 301 3.67 7.52 -12.15
N ASP A 302 4.38 7.46 -11.03
CA ASP A 302 5.34 8.47 -10.66
C ASP A 302 6.72 8.17 -11.30
N PRO A 303 7.52 9.20 -11.62
CA PRO A 303 8.74 9.07 -12.42
C PRO A 303 9.95 8.53 -11.62
N THR A 304 9.87 7.26 -11.24
CA THR A 304 10.95 6.47 -10.62
C THR A 304 11.07 5.10 -11.31
N ASN A 305 11.83 4.16 -10.73
CA ASN A 305 11.87 2.79 -11.24
C ASN A 305 10.52 2.08 -11.12
N TYR A 306 10.23 1.20 -12.08
CA TYR A 306 9.00 0.42 -12.12
C TYR A 306 8.98 -0.72 -11.09
N THR A 307 10.12 -1.41 -10.90
CA THR A 307 10.21 -2.58 -10.03
C THR A 307 10.21 -2.20 -8.55
N LEU A 308 9.59 -3.01 -7.70
CA LEU A 308 9.75 -2.87 -6.25
C LEU A 308 11.15 -3.29 -5.77
N PRO A 309 11.72 -2.64 -4.75
CA PRO A 309 11.27 -1.38 -4.16
C PRO A 309 11.53 -0.18 -5.09
N GLN A 310 10.54 0.70 -5.22
CA GLN A 310 10.69 1.96 -5.92
C GLN A 310 11.53 2.91 -5.08
N GLN A 311 12.60 3.46 -5.68
CA GLN A 311 13.47 4.41 -4.99
C GLN A 311 12.80 5.79 -4.90
N PRO A 312 13.20 6.62 -3.92
CA PRO A 312 12.64 7.95 -3.75
C PRO A 312 12.67 8.79 -5.04
N LEU A 313 11.68 9.67 -5.18
CA LEU A 313 11.68 10.67 -6.25
C LEU A 313 12.93 11.56 -6.14
N HIS A 314 13.42 12.02 -7.27
CA HIS A 314 14.66 12.80 -7.29
C HIS A 314 14.39 14.27 -6.95
N ARG A 315 15.18 14.85 -6.02
CA ARG A 315 15.00 16.24 -5.56
C ARG A 315 15.02 17.29 -6.67
N CYS A 316 15.69 17.04 -7.80
CA CYS A 316 15.70 17.98 -8.93
C CYS A 316 14.31 18.29 -9.51
N MET A 317 13.33 17.44 -9.20
CA MET A 317 11.95 17.59 -9.64
C MET A 317 11.18 18.62 -8.83
N PHE A 318 11.69 18.97 -7.63
CA PHE A 318 11.00 19.80 -6.65
C PHE A 318 11.84 21.01 -6.23
N PRO A 319 12.20 21.91 -7.16
CA PRO A 319 13.03 23.07 -6.85
C PRO A 319 12.44 24.00 -5.78
N LEU A 320 11.10 24.10 -5.67
CA LEU A 320 10.44 24.96 -4.67
C LEU A 320 10.41 24.29 -3.30
N SER A 321 10.02 23.01 -3.23
CA SER A 321 9.80 22.32 -1.96
C SER A 321 11.08 21.77 -1.34
N SER A 322 12.08 21.39 -2.15
CA SER A 322 13.31 20.75 -1.65
C SER A 322 14.19 21.64 -0.79
N VAL A 323 13.94 22.95 -0.75
CA VAL A 323 14.65 23.89 0.12
C VAL A 323 14.24 23.75 1.58
N TYR A 324 13.06 23.17 1.84
CA TYR A 324 12.54 22.97 3.19
C TYR A 324 13.02 21.63 3.78
N PRO A 325 13.49 21.61 5.04
CA PRO A 325 13.91 20.38 5.72
C PRO A 325 12.72 19.48 6.10
N THR A 326 11.50 20.00 6.00
CA THR A 326 10.23 19.31 6.26
C THR A 326 9.79 18.42 5.09
N LEU A 327 10.40 18.53 3.91
CA LEU A 327 10.16 17.59 2.80
C LEU A 327 11.04 16.34 2.93
N GLN A 328 10.41 15.18 3.03
CA GLN A 328 11.07 13.88 2.99
C GLN A 328 10.59 13.08 1.79
N LEU A 329 11.51 12.75 0.87
CA LEU A 329 11.23 11.85 -0.25
C LEU A 329 11.59 10.42 0.17
N ALA A 330 10.61 9.52 0.21
CA ALA A 330 10.75 8.16 0.72
C ALA A 330 10.61 7.10 -0.38
N SER A 331 10.95 5.85 -0.07
CA SER A 331 10.77 4.71 -0.98
C SER A 331 9.33 4.19 -0.99
N ASN A 332 9.02 3.30 -1.93
CA ASN A 332 7.89 2.39 -1.85
C ASN A 332 8.40 0.94 -1.92
N PRO A 333 8.22 0.12 -0.87
CA PRO A 333 7.47 0.38 0.37
C PRO A 333 8.09 1.45 1.29
N TYR A 334 7.26 1.96 2.19
CA TYR A 334 7.60 2.96 3.21
C TYR A 334 7.57 2.33 4.60
N GLU A 335 8.55 2.69 5.43
CA GLU A 335 8.58 2.30 6.84
C GLU A 335 9.16 3.44 7.67
N ALA A 336 8.51 3.80 8.78
CA ALA A 336 9.00 4.84 9.69
C ALA A 336 8.47 4.64 11.12
N ASN A 337 9.18 5.25 12.06
CA ASN A 337 8.71 5.45 13.43
C ASN A 337 8.31 6.91 13.62
N ILE A 338 7.05 7.14 13.93
CA ILE A 338 6.46 8.45 14.21
C ILE A 338 6.01 8.43 15.66
N ASP A 339 6.78 9.09 16.54
CA ASP A 339 6.47 9.23 17.97
C ASP A 339 6.28 7.91 18.72
N GLY A 340 7.10 6.91 18.37
CA GLY A 340 7.02 5.55 18.91
C GLY A 340 6.00 4.65 18.21
N VAL A 341 5.21 5.18 17.28
CA VAL A 341 4.25 4.42 16.47
C VAL A 341 4.92 4.02 15.15
N ARG A 342 4.89 2.73 14.82
CA ARG A 342 5.54 2.19 13.61
C ARG A 342 4.55 2.13 12.47
N PHE A 343 4.86 2.85 11.40
CA PHE A 343 4.11 2.84 10.15
C PHE A 343 4.85 1.98 9.13
N LEU A 344 4.09 1.16 8.42
CA LEU A 344 4.56 0.38 7.28
C LEU A 344 3.47 0.43 6.21
N GLY A 345 3.85 0.58 4.94
CA GLY A 345 2.85 0.51 3.88
C GLY A 345 3.43 0.63 2.48
N SER A 346 2.55 0.48 1.51
CA SER A 346 2.87 0.58 0.08
C SER A 346 1.95 1.57 -0.60
N SER A 347 2.30 1.93 -1.84
CA SER A 347 1.44 2.75 -2.72
C SER A 347 0.34 1.93 -3.42
N GLY A 348 0.05 0.71 -2.93
CA GLY A 348 -1.10 -0.12 -3.35
C GLY A 348 -0.86 -1.14 -4.46
N GLN A 349 0.29 -1.14 -5.14
CA GLN A 349 0.51 -2.07 -6.26
C GLN A 349 0.48 -3.55 -5.85
N ASN A 350 0.98 -3.88 -4.66
CA ASN A 350 0.93 -5.24 -4.12
C ASN A 350 -0.50 -5.73 -3.87
N VAL A 351 -1.36 -4.88 -3.31
CA VAL A 351 -2.78 -5.22 -3.05
C VAL A 351 -3.54 -5.37 -4.36
N CYS A 352 -3.38 -4.43 -5.28
CA CYS A 352 -3.99 -4.49 -6.61
C CYS A 352 -3.53 -5.71 -7.42
N ASP A 353 -2.26 -6.13 -7.28
CA ASP A 353 -1.75 -7.32 -7.96
C ASP A 353 -2.40 -8.59 -7.40
N ILE A 354 -2.45 -8.75 -6.07
CA ILE A 354 -3.13 -9.89 -5.42
C ILE A 354 -4.61 -9.97 -5.82
N GLN A 355 -5.30 -8.84 -5.90
CA GLN A 355 -6.71 -8.78 -6.32
C GLN A 355 -6.93 -9.36 -7.74
N ARG A 356 -5.96 -9.21 -8.64
CA ARG A 356 -6.06 -9.73 -10.02
C ARG A 356 -5.90 -11.25 -10.09
N TYR A 357 -5.19 -11.86 -9.14
CA TYR A 357 -4.84 -13.29 -9.14
C TYR A 357 -5.55 -14.10 -8.03
N SER A 358 -6.50 -13.48 -7.33
CA SER A 358 -7.31 -14.12 -6.30
C SER A 358 -8.79 -13.74 -6.37
N THR A 359 -9.62 -14.47 -5.62
CA THR A 359 -11.03 -14.11 -5.40
C THR A 359 -11.23 -13.00 -4.37
N MET A 360 -10.18 -12.58 -3.65
CA MET A 360 -10.27 -11.48 -2.70
C MET A 360 -10.54 -10.17 -3.45
N ASP A 361 -11.62 -9.49 -3.09
CA ASP A 361 -12.02 -8.20 -3.68
C ASP A 361 -11.76 -7.03 -2.74
N SER A 362 -11.85 -7.25 -1.43
CA SER A 362 -11.58 -6.21 -0.44
C SER A 362 -10.09 -5.96 -0.33
N HIS A 363 -9.69 -4.70 -0.55
CA HIS A 363 -8.32 -4.25 -0.32
C HIS A 363 -7.90 -4.44 1.13
N LEU A 364 -8.83 -4.27 2.07
CA LEU A 364 -8.58 -4.48 3.50
C LEU A 364 -8.38 -5.97 3.83
N GLU A 365 -9.15 -6.88 3.21
CA GLU A 365 -8.93 -8.34 3.35
C GLU A 365 -7.54 -8.73 2.84
N ILE A 366 -7.16 -8.24 1.66
CA ILE A 366 -5.84 -8.51 1.08
C ILE A 366 -4.72 -7.95 1.97
N LEU A 367 -4.91 -6.75 2.53
CA LEU A 367 -3.93 -6.13 3.44
C LEU A 367 -3.80 -6.92 4.75
N GLU A 368 -4.89 -7.46 5.30
CA GLU A 368 -4.81 -8.38 6.43
C GLU A 368 -4.07 -9.67 6.03
N GLU A 369 -4.36 -10.22 4.86
CA GLU A 369 -3.76 -11.45 4.35
C GLU A 369 -2.23 -11.32 4.17
N THR A 370 -1.73 -10.24 3.58
CA THR A 370 -0.27 -10.01 3.45
C THR A 370 0.42 -9.90 4.80
N LEU A 371 -0.25 -9.32 5.79
CA LEU A 371 0.26 -9.25 7.16
C LEU A 371 0.30 -10.63 7.83
N ARG A 372 -0.74 -11.46 7.65
CA ARG A 372 -0.81 -12.86 8.15
C ARG A 372 0.20 -13.78 7.46
N LEU A 373 0.47 -13.55 6.18
CA LEU A 373 1.54 -14.22 5.44
C LEU A 373 2.94 -13.74 5.86
N ARG A 374 3.03 -12.66 6.65
CA ARG A 374 4.29 -12.02 7.05
C ARG A 374 5.10 -11.56 5.83
N HIS A 375 4.43 -11.12 4.77
CA HIS A 375 5.06 -10.77 3.50
C HIS A 375 4.32 -9.67 2.75
N LEU A 376 4.98 -8.54 2.48
CA LEU A 376 4.39 -7.36 1.82
C LEU A 376 3.86 -7.64 0.41
N ALA A 377 4.60 -8.42 -0.38
CA ALA A 377 4.34 -8.61 -1.81
C ALA A 377 4.61 -10.07 -2.24
N PRO A 378 3.82 -11.05 -1.78
CA PRO A 378 4.08 -12.48 -2.05
C PRO A 378 4.16 -12.80 -3.53
N THR A 379 3.39 -12.10 -4.36
CA THR A 379 3.34 -12.26 -5.82
C THR A 379 4.57 -11.72 -6.57
N ALA A 380 5.48 -11.03 -5.89
CA ALA A 380 6.75 -10.61 -6.48
C ALA A 380 7.78 -11.75 -6.40
N PRO A 381 8.57 -12.02 -7.47
CA PRO A 381 8.64 -11.32 -8.76
C PRO A 381 7.68 -11.82 -9.87
N ASP A 382 6.87 -12.86 -9.64
CA ASP A 382 6.14 -13.56 -10.71
C ASP A 382 5.21 -12.65 -11.52
N THR A 383 4.31 -11.95 -10.84
CA THR A 383 3.33 -11.05 -11.47
C THR A 383 3.61 -9.58 -11.16
N LEU A 384 4.10 -9.30 -9.94
CA LEU A 384 4.56 -7.98 -9.55
C LEU A 384 6.08 -7.87 -9.68
N GLY A 385 6.56 -7.07 -10.63
CA GLY A 385 7.99 -6.92 -10.87
C GLY A 385 8.76 -6.37 -9.66
N CYS A 386 9.84 -7.05 -9.27
CA CYS A 386 10.75 -6.57 -8.23
C CYS A 386 12.22 -6.71 -8.65
N TYR A 387 13.11 -6.06 -7.91
CA TYR A 387 14.55 -6.19 -8.11
C TYR A 387 15.01 -7.62 -7.75
N PRO A 388 15.91 -8.26 -8.52
CA PRO A 388 16.35 -9.64 -8.27
C PRO A 388 17.29 -9.74 -7.05
N PHE A 389 16.71 -9.64 -5.85
CA PHE A 389 17.41 -9.88 -4.59
C PHE A 389 17.89 -11.33 -4.50
N TYR A 390 19.03 -11.54 -3.85
CA TYR A 390 19.71 -12.83 -3.80
C TYR A 390 20.16 -13.26 -2.40
N GLN A 391 20.35 -12.31 -1.48
CA GLN A 391 20.77 -12.59 -0.10
C GLN A 391 19.58 -12.62 0.86
N LYS A 392 18.67 -11.66 0.73
CA LYS A 392 17.54 -11.46 1.62
C LYS A 392 16.37 -10.92 0.80
N ASP A 393 15.18 -11.43 1.08
CA ASP A 393 13.94 -10.87 0.55
C ASP A 393 13.52 -9.69 1.44
N PRO A 394 13.55 -8.44 0.94
CA PRO A 394 13.19 -7.26 1.71
C PRO A 394 11.69 -7.09 1.86
N PHE A 395 10.84 -8.04 1.45
CA PHE A 395 9.40 -7.96 1.66
C PHE A 395 8.89 -8.79 2.85
N ILE A 396 9.75 -9.58 3.50
CA ILE A 396 9.39 -10.36 4.70
C ILE A 396 9.27 -9.43 5.91
N LEU A 397 8.16 -9.51 6.64
CA LEU A 397 7.91 -8.67 7.81
C LEU A 397 8.66 -9.20 9.03
N GLU A 398 9.77 -8.58 9.39
CA GLU A 398 10.58 -9.03 10.54
C GLU A 398 9.96 -8.60 11.87
N GLU A 399 9.42 -7.38 11.90
CA GLU A 399 8.75 -6.80 13.05
C GLU A 399 7.34 -6.31 12.68
N CYS A 400 6.44 -6.30 13.65
CA CYS A 400 5.04 -5.93 13.42
C CYS A 400 4.89 -4.41 13.40
N PRO A 401 4.25 -3.83 12.37
CA PRO A 401 3.88 -2.42 12.41
C PRO A 401 2.75 -2.18 13.41
N HIS A 402 2.60 -0.94 13.84
CA HIS A 402 1.41 -0.50 14.58
C HIS A 402 0.32 -0.03 13.63
N VAL A 403 0.72 0.57 12.51
CA VAL A 403 -0.16 0.99 11.41
C VAL A 403 0.35 0.35 10.13
N TYR A 404 -0.47 -0.46 9.48
CA TYR A 404 -0.19 -1.08 8.20
C TYR A 404 -1.16 -0.55 7.15
N PHE A 405 -0.65 0.11 6.11
CA PHE A 405 -1.49 0.80 5.13
C PHE A 405 -1.21 0.40 3.67
N SER A 406 -2.21 0.63 2.83
CA SER A 406 -2.10 0.57 1.37
C SER A 406 -2.66 1.83 0.74
N GLY A 407 -1.93 2.41 -0.21
CA GLY A 407 -2.37 3.54 -1.03
C GLY A 407 -3.33 3.14 -2.16
N SER A 408 -3.95 4.16 -2.77
CA SER A 408 -4.77 4.11 -3.99
C SER A 408 -5.85 3.03 -4.00
N ALA A 409 -6.52 2.84 -2.86
CA ALA A 409 -7.69 1.98 -2.77
C ALA A 409 -8.93 2.62 -3.43
N PRO A 410 -9.92 1.84 -3.88
CA PRO A 410 -11.15 2.39 -4.44
C PRO A 410 -12.03 3.12 -3.41
N ALA A 411 -11.89 2.79 -2.12
CA ALA A 411 -12.63 3.39 -1.03
C ALA A 411 -11.80 3.35 0.27
N PHE A 412 -12.17 4.21 1.22
CA PHE A 412 -11.63 4.18 2.58
C PHE A 412 -12.17 2.97 3.34
N ASP A 413 -11.28 2.29 4.06
CA ASP A 413 -11.63 1.25 5.04
C ASP A 413 -10.52 1.18 6.09
N SER A 414 -10.88 0.77 7.31
CA SER A 414 -9.91 0.57 8.38
C SER A 414 -10.38 -0.46 9.40
N LYS A 415 -9.42 -1.19 9.98
CA LYS A 415 -9.72 -2.24 10.97
C LYS A 415 -8.56 -2.43 11.91
N LEU A 416 -8.87 -2.47 13.21
CA LEU A 416 -7.91 -2.88 14.23
C LEU A 416 -7.95 -4.40 14.37
N ILE A 417 -6.81 -5.06 14.14
CA ILE A 417 -6.66 -6.51 14.30
C ILE A 417 -5.74 -6.84 15.45
N LYS A 418 -5.91 -8.05 16.01
CA LYS A 418 -5.04 -8.60 17.04
C LYS A 418 -4.33 -9.85 16.58
N GLY A 419 -3.06 -9.95 16.94
CA GLY A 419 -2.23 -11.13 16.74
C GLY A 419 -2.34 -12.13 17.90
N PRO A 420 -1.85 -13.36 17.70
CA PRO A 420 -1.89 -14.42 18.72
C PRO A 420 -1.06 -14.10 19.98
N ASP A 421 -0.03 -13.26 19.85
CA ASP A 421 0.91 -12.94 20.91
C ASP A 421 0.63 -11.55 21.53
N GLY A 422 -0.60 -11.04 21.35
CA GLY A 422 -1.04 -9.75 21.88
C GLY A 422 -0.65 -8.55 21.01
N GLN A 423 -0.17 -8.77 19.78
CA GLN A 423 0.06 -7.69 18.82
C GLN A 423 -1.25 -6.97 18.50
N GLU A 424 -1.18 -5.67 18.23
CA GLU A 424 -2.32 -4.85 17.82
C GLU A 424 -1.93 -3.97 16.62
N VAL A 425 -2.64 -4.13 15.50
CA VAL A 425 -2.29 -3.45 14.24
C VAL A 425 -3.52 -2.78 13.66
N LEU A 426 -3.42 -1.48 13.38
CA LEU A 426 -4.40 -0.74 12.61
C LEU A 426 -4.10 -0.95 11.12
N LEU A 427 -5.04 -1.57 10.42
CA LEU A 427 -5.06 -1.67 8.96
C LEU A 427 -5.78 -0.46 8.38
N VAL A 428 -5.22 0.15 7.33
CA VAL A 428 -5.83 1.31 6.65
C VAL A 428 -5.71 1.18 5.13
N THR A 429 -6.83 1.24 4.41
CA THR A 429 -6.83 1.44 2.95
C THR A 429 -7.08 2.90 2.65
N ILE A 430 -6.03 3.59 2.17
CA ILE A 430 -6.09 5.01 1.82
C ILE A 430 -6.72 5.11 0.43
N PRO A 431 -7.89 5.76 0.29
CA PRO A 431 -8.56 5.84 -0.99
C PRO A 431 -7.78 6.70 -2.00
N GLU A 432 -8.04 6.49 -3.28
CA GLU A 432 -7.58 7.37 -4.35
C GLU A 432 -8.27 8.73 -4.25
N PHE A 433 -7.50 9.77 -3.93
CA PHE A 433 -8.02 11.10 -3.70
C PHE A 433 -8.65 11.71 -4.96
N SER A 434 -8.08 11.46 -6.14
CA SER A 434 -8.59 12.04 -7.39
C SER A 434 -10.03 11.61 -7.73
N SER A 435 -10.46 10.44 -7.25
CA SER A 435 -11.82 9.91 -7.47
C SER A 435 -12.73 10.09 -6.25
N THR A 436 -12.19 10.01 -5.03
CA THR A 436 -12.98 10.02 -3.79
C THR A 436 -12.93 11.33 -3.01
N GLN A 437 -11.98 12.21 -3.31
CA GLN A 437 -11.67 13.42 -2.55
C GLN A 437 -11.56 13.17 -1.04
N THR A 438 -11.04 12.01 -0.65
CA THR A 438 -10.98 11.56 0.74
C THR A 438 -9.53 11.34 1.17
N ALA A 439 -9.17 11.88 2.34
CA ALA A 439 -7.92 11.59 3.05
C ALA A 439 -8.23 10.85 4.37
N CYS A 440 -7.21 10.34 5.05
CA CYS A 440 -7.36 9.64 6.32
C CYS A 440 -6.55 10.31 7.44
N LEU A 441 -7.14 10.45 8.62
CA LEU A 441 -6.46 10.93 9.82
C LEU A 441 -6.28 9.79 10.81
N VAL A 442 -5.04 9.47 11.14
CA VAL A 442 -4.69 8.45 12.14
C VAL A 442 -4.29 9.13 13.43
N ASN A 443 -5.00 8.85 14.53
CA ASN A 443 -4.62 9.28 15.86
C ASN A 443 -3.55 8.34 16.45
N LEU A 444 -2.37 8.88 16.74
CA LEU A 444 -1.24 8.13 17.28
C LEU A 444 -1.46 7.62 18.71
N SER A 445 -2.33 8.26 19.50
CA SER A 445 -2.62 7.89 20.89
C SER A 445 -3.58 6.69 20.97
N THR A 446 -4.59 6.65 20.10
CA THR A 446 -5.68 5.66 20.13
C THR A 446 -5.62 4.60 19.03
N LEU A 447 -4.82 4.81 17.97
CA LEU A 447 -4.83 4.01 16.75
C LEU A 447 -6.22 3.95 16.08
N GLN A 448 -6.99 5.02 16.19
CA GLN A 448 -8.21 5.21 15.41
C GLN A 448 -7.90 5.93 14.09
N CYS A 449 -8.59 5.54 13.03
CA CYS A 449 -8.49 6.17 11.71
C CYS A 449 -9.84 6.74 11.30
N GLU A 450 -9.86 7.98 10.82
CA GLU A 450 -11.08 8.65 10.36
C GLU A 450 -10.91 9.19 8.94
N PRO A 451 -11.93 9.08 8.07
CA PRO A 451 -11.90 9.73 6.78
C PRO A 451 -12.19 11.23 6.92
N VAL A 452 -11.55 12.04 6.08
CA VAL A 452 -11.89 13.44 5.85
C VAL A 452 -12.20 13.60 4.38
N CYS A 453 -13.45 13.92 4.06
CA CYS A 453 -13.93 14.08 2.69
C CYS A 453 -14.05 15.57 2.34
N PHE A 454 -13.58 15.93 1.17
CA PHE A 454 -13.69 17.28 0.62
C PHE A 454 -14.67 17.23 -0.56
N SER A 455 -15.52 18.24 -0.66
CA SER A 455 -16.42 18.40 -1.79
C SER A 455 -16.75 19.87 -1.99
N ALA A 456 -17.16 20.21 -3.19
CA ALA A 456 -17.65 21.55 -3.55
C ALA A 456 -18.97 21.40 -4.32
N PHE A 457 -19.78 22.46 -4.29
CA PHE A 457 -21.02 22.51 -5.05
C PHE A 457 -20.72 22.34 -6.55
N SER A 458 -21.50 21.49 -7.21
CA SER A 458 -21.45 21.32 -8.67
C SER A 458 -22.75 21.81 -9.30
N ALA A 459 -22.70 22.27 -10.55
CA ALA A 459 -23.87 22.82 -11.23
C ALA A 459 -25.01 21.80 -11.45
N ASP A 460 -24.72 20.51 -11.31
CA ASP A 460 -25.64 19.41 -11.63
C ASP A 460 -26.46 18.91 -10.42
N GLU A 461 -26.11 19.32 -9.18
CA GLU A 461 -26.85 18.89 -7.97
C GLU A 461 -28.13 19.74 -7.72
N ASP A 462 -28.23 20.92 -8.33
CA ASP A 462 -29.38 21.82 -8.14
C ASP A 462 -30.59 21.47 -9.01
N GLU A 463 -30.45 20.60 -10.04
CA GLU A 463 -31.56 20.23 -10.93
C GLU A 463 -32.46 19.08 -10.39
N GLU A 464 -31.98 18.25 -9.45
CA GLU A 464 -32.79 17.18 -8.85
C GLU A 464 -33.58 17.61 -7.61
N SER A 465 -33.38 18.85 -7.13
CA SER A 465 -34.15 19.43 -6.04
C SER A 465 -35.27 20.36 -6.53
N GLU A 466 -36.06 19.90 -7.51
CA GLU A 466 -37.31 20.58 -7.82
C GLU A 466 -38.19 20.67 -6.57
N MET A 467 -38.44 21.91 -6.18
CA MET A 467 -39.27 22.35 -5.07
C MET A 467 -40.58 21.56 -4.96
N ASN A 468 -40.65 20.59 -4.06
CA ASN A 468 -41.92 20.16 -3.47
C ASN A 468 -42.39 21.22 -2.48
N VAL A 469 -42.82 22.38 -3.01
CA VAL A 469 -43.68 23.31 -2.30
C VAL A 469 -45.10 23.06 -2.82
N SER A 470 -45.78 22.07 -2.21
CA SER A 470 -47.24 21.97 -2.32
C SER A 470 -47.87 22.67 -1.11
N HIS A 471 -48.63 23.72 -1.40
CA HIS A 471 -49.59 24.37 -0.49
C HIS A 471 -50.68 23.42 0.01
#